data_AF-A0A1M6MVJ8-F1
#
_entry.id   AF-A0A1M6MVJ8-F1
#
_cell.length_a   1.000
_cell.length_b   1.000
_cell.length_c   1.000
_cell.angle_alpha   90.00
_cell.angle_beta   90.00
_cell.angle_gamma   90.00
#
_symmetry.space_group_name_H-M   'P 1'
#
loop_
_entity.id
_entity.type
_entity.pdbx_description
1 polymer ?
#
loop_
_entity_poly.entity_id
_entity_poly.type
_entity_poly.pdbx_seq_one_letter_code
_entity_poly.pdbx_strand_id
1 'polypeptide(L)'
;MIISASRRTDIPAFYSDWFVNRLREGFVYVRNPMNFRQISHISLKPEMVGCIVFWTKNALPLLTKLPVIDAMGFAYYFQFTITPYDAKLERHVPVKHEIIEGFKRLSDTIGKERVVWRYDPVIVTGPFSVNKHLECFSVLCQSLRNYTERCVFSYVDVYGKQKSRQEGAAIVELEDEARQTIARGFADIARENRLILQVCVEDLDRQRYNISGAACIDQGIIETVTGYKLKPKRDNNQRSGCRCLESVDIGAYNSCRHGCSYCYAVDDGACKNSVYHQTHSPLLLGQVEAGDRIIPRKMTVLRDKQAALFKL
;
A
#
# COMPACT_ATOMS: atom_id res chain seq x y z
N MET A 1 2.71 -15.86 -8.09
CA MET A 1 1.72 -15.12 -7.29
C MET A 1 2.25 -13.72 -6.98
N ILE A 2 1.39 -12.78 -6.60
CA ILE A 2 1.79 -11.45 -6.12
C ILE A 2 1.78 -11.43 -4.59
N ILE A 3 2.83 -10.90 -3.98
CA ILE A 3 2.95 -10.72 -2.53
C ILE A 3 2.58 -9.29 -2.16
N SER A 4 1.73 -9.13 -1.15
CA SER A 4 1.33 -7.85 -0.59
C SER A 4 2.03 -7.62 0.75
N ALA A 5 2.98 -6.68 0.82
CA ALA A 5 3.85 -6.43 1.96
C ALA A 5 3.75 -4.98 2.51
N SER A 6 2.68 -4.55 3.16
CA SER A 6 1.38 -5.17 3.40
C SER A 6 0.33 -4.06 3.55
N ARG A 7 -0.93 -4.36 3.22
CA ARG A 7 -2.05 -3.42 3.44
C ARG A 7 -2.40 -3.23 4.92
N ARG A 8 -1.93 -4.11 5.81
CA ARG A 8 -2.27 -4.16 7.24
C ARG A 8 -1.21 -3.53 8.13
N THR A 9 0.02 -3.41 7.62
CA THR A 9 1.15 -2.89 8.36
C THR A 9 2.24 -2.38 7.45
N ASP A 10 2.94 -1.34 7.89
CA ASP A 10 4.03 -0.72 7.14
C ASP A 10 5.32 -1.53 7.33
N ILE A 11 5.41 -2.65 6.60
CA ILE A 11 6.59 -3.53 6.61
C ILE A 11 7.86 -2.77 6.24
N PRO A 12 7.89 -1.93 5.18
CA PRO A 12 9.08 -1.16 4.84
C PRO A 12 9.57 -0.25 5.98
N ALA A 13 8.67 0.41 6.71
CA ALA A 13 9.05 1.31 7.79
C ALA A 13 9.49 0.58 9.07
N PHE A 14 8.89 -0.57 9.38
CA PHE A 14 9.00 -1.13 10.73
C PHE A 14 9.58 -2.54 10.81
N TYR A 15 9.59 -3.28 9.71
CA TYR A 15 9.87 -4.72 9.69
C TYR A 15 10.75 -5.13 8.50
N SER A 16 11.59 -4.20 8.00
CA SER A 16 12.40 -4.42 6.79
C SER A 16 13.46 -5.50 6.97
N ASP A 17 14.11 -5.59 8.15
CA ASP A 17 15.08 -6.66 8.45
C ASP A 17 14.42 -8.04 8.45
N TRP A 18 13.28 -8.16 9.13
CA TRP A 18 12.49 -9.39 9.13
C TRP A 18 12.08 -9.79 7.72
N PHE A 19 11.62 -8.84 6.92
CA PHE A 19 11.17 -9.11 5.56
C PHE A 19 12.31 -9.66 4.69
N VAL A 20 13.50 -9.05 4.76
CA VAL A 20 14.69 -9.55 4.04
C VAL A 20 15.09 -10.94 4.52
N ASN A 21 14.99 -11.24 5.82
CA ASN A 21 15.24 -12.58 6.33
C ASN A 21 14.25 -13.61 5.77
N ARG A 22 12.96 -13.26 5.68
CA ARG A 22 11.94 -14.14 5.05
C ARG A 22 12.22 -14.40 3.58
N LEU A 23 12.68 -13.40 2.83
CA LEU A 23 13.08 -13.56 1.43
C LEU A 23 14.29 -14.51 1.30
N ARG A 24 15.31 -14.36 2.15
CA ARG A 24 16.49 -15.26 2.18
C ARG A 24 16.13 -16.70 2.51
N GLU A 25 15.24 -16.90 3.49
CA GLU A 25 14.76 -18.22 3.88
C GLU A 25 13.77 -18.81 2.87
N GLY A 26 13.21 -18.00 1.97
CA GLY A 26 12.33 -18.45 0.88
C GLY A 26 10.91 -18.81 1.32
N PHE A 27 10.49 -18.42 2.53
CA PHE A 27 9.11 -18.61 3.00
C PHE A 27 8.71 -17.64 4.13
N VAL A 28 7.40 -17.54 4.36
CA VAL A 28 6.82 -16.82 5.49
C VAL A 28 5.57 -17.52 6.01
N TYR A 29 5.34 -17.43 7.32
CA TYR A 29 4.11 -17.81 7.98
C TYR A 29 3.20 -16.62 8.19
N VAL A 30 1.92 -16.82 7.88
CA VAL A 30 0.88 -15.80 8.08
C VAL A 30 -0.27 -16.43 8.84
N ARG A 31 -0.54 -15.91 10.04
CA ARG A 31 -1.70 -16.30 10.85
C ARG A 31 -2.98 -15.80 10.19
N ASN A 32 -3.99 -16.67 10.12
CA ASN A 32 -5.31 -16.28 9.66
C ASN A 32 -5.99 -15.41 10.73
N PRO A 33 -6.38 -14.15 10.43
CA PRO A 33 -7.01 -13.27 11.41
C PRO A 33 -8.39 -13.78 11.89
N MET A 34 -9.06 -14.63 11.11
CA MET A 34 -10.37 -15.21 11.45
C MET A 34 -10.27 -16.59 12.12
N ASN A 35 -9.09 -17.23 12.04
CA ASN A 35 -8.83 -18.52 12.67
C ASN A 35 -7.38 -18.57 13.14
N PHE A 36 -7.12 -18.09 14.36
CA PHE A 36 -5.78 -17.86 14.87
C PHE A 36 -4.86 -19.09 14.83
N ARG A 37 -5.42 -20.28 15.04
CA ARG A 37 -4.70 -21.58 15.00
C ARG A 37 -4.33 -22.02 13.58
N GLN A 38 -4.89 -21.39 12.55
CA GLN A 38 -4.55 -21.68 11.16
C GLN A 38 -3.43 -20.75 10.67
N ILE A 39 -2.31 -21.35 10.28
CA ILE A 39 -1.16 -20.64 9.74
C ILE A 39 -0.99 -21.03 8.27
N SER A 40 -0.87 -20.04 7.39
CA SER A 40 -0.50 -20.28 5.99
C SER A 40 1.02 -20.32 5.84
N HIS A 41 1.56 -21.40 5.27
CA HIS A 41 2.93 -21.46 4.76
C HIS A 41 2.95 -20.91 3.34
N ILE A 42 3.58 -19.75 3.15
CA ILE A 42 3.68 -19.08 1.85
C ILE A 42 5.12 -19.15 1.37
N SER A 43 5.31 -19.72 0.17
CA SER A 43 6.63 -19.71 -0.46
C SER A 43 6.96 -18.30 -0.96
N LEU A 44 8.16 -17.85 -0.64
CA LEU A 44 8.78 -16.62 -1.12
C LEU A 44 9.95 -16.92 -2.07
N LYS A 45 10.03 -18.12 -2.63
CA LYS A 45 11.06 -18.42 -3.63
C LYS A 45 10.87 -17.54 -4.88
N PRO A 46 11.94 -16.99 -5.49
CA PRO A 46 11.82 -16.07 -6.63
C PRO A 46 10.97 -16.60 -7.78
N GLU A 47 11.06 -17.89 -8.09
CA GLU A 47 10.28 -18.53 -9.15
C GLU A 47 8.76 -18.60 -8.87
N MET A 48 8.36 -18.45 -7.60
CA MET A 48 6.96 -18.45 -7.17
C MET A 48 6.38 -17.04 -7.04
N VAL A 49 7.24 -16.04 -6.81
CA VAL A 49 6.86 -14.64 -6.58
C VAL A 49 7.01 -13.84 -7.87
N GLY A 50 5.87 -13.45 -8.47
CA GLY A 50 5.87 -12.68 -9.69
C GLY A 50 6.15 -11.19 -9.46
N CYS A 51 5.71 -10.65 -8.32
CA CYS A 51 5.98 -9.28 -7.90
C CYS A 51 5.69 -9.13 -6.40
N ILE A 52 6.43 -8.27 -5.72
CA ILE A 52 6.13 -7.79 -4.37
C ILE A 52 5.55 -6.38 -4.48
N VAL A 53 4.45 -6.11 -3.81
CA VAL A 53 3.89 -4.76 -3.69
C VAL A 53 4.12 -4.30 -2.26
N PHE A 54 4.74 -3.14 -2.08
CA PHE A 54 4.98 -2.56 -0.77
C PHE A 54 3.96 -1.47 -0.47
N TRP A 55 3.56 -1.33 0.79
CA TRP A 55 2.80 -0.15 1.27
C TRP A 55 3.61 0.54 2.35
N THR A 56 3.77 1.84 2.22
CA THR A 56 4.53 2.58 3.22
C THR A 56 4.19 4.06 3.30
N LYS A 57 4.42 4.65 4.46
CA LYS A 57 4.58 6.10 4.66
C LYS A 57 6.05 6.47 4.89
N ASN A 58 6.95 5.49 5.02
CA ASN A 58 8.37 5.71 5.22
C ASN A 58 9.20 4.53 4.66
N ALA A 59 9.71 4.70 3.44
CA ALA A 59 10.53 3.67 2.79
C ALA A 59 12.00 3.63 3.27
N LEU A 60 12.47 4.64 4.01
CA LEU A 60 13.90 4.80 4.35
C LEU A 60 14.52 3.54 5.00
N PRO A 61 13.85 2.83 5.94
CA PRO A 61 14.44 1.65 6.57
C PRO A 61 14.57 0.43 5.64
N LEU A 62 13.85 0.40 4.52
CA LEU A 62 13.95 -0.64 3.49
C LEU A 62 14.85 -0.22 2.32
N LEU A 63 14.99 1.09 2.09
CA LEU A 63 15.73 1.64 0.94
C LEU A 63 17.15 1.09 0.82
N THR A 64 17.90 1.02 1.91
CA THR A 64 19.27 0.49 1.95
C THR A 64 19.36 -1.02 1.72
N LYS A 65 18.23 -1.73 1.78
CA LYS A 65 18.12 -3.18 1.61
C LYS A 65 17.63 -3.58 0.22
N LEU A 66 17.18 -2.62 -0.60
CA LEU A 66 16.73 -2.87 -1.96
C LEU A 66 17.78 -3.57 -2.84
N PRO A 67 19.09 -3.21 -2.80
CA PRO A 67 20.10 -3.93 -3.57
C PRO A 67 20.18 -5.43 -3.24
N VAL A 68 19.92 -5.81 -1.98
CA VAL A 68 19.87 -7.21 -1.57
C VAL A 68 18.64 -7.91 -2.15
N ILE A 69 17.49 -7.22 -2.21
CA ILE A 69 16.24 -7.74 -2.79
C ILE A 69 16.39 -7.91 -4.30
N ASP A 70 17.02 -6.95 -4.97
CA ASP A 70 17.34 -7.01 -6.40
C ASP A 70 18.27 -8.18 -6.72
N ALA A 71 19.34 -8.37 -5.91
CA ALA A 71 20.27 -9.49 -6.08
C ALA A 71 19.61 -10.87 -5.90
N MET A 72 18.51 -10.95 -5.15
CA MET A 72 17.70 -12.17 -5.02
C MET A 72 16.72 -12.37 -6.18
N GLY A 73 16.63 -11.42 -7.13
CA GLY A 73 15.81 -11.53 -8.34
C GLY A 73 14.33 -11.17 -8.15
N PHE A 74 13.98 -10.42 -7.11
CA PHE A 74 12.59 -10.01 -6.89
C PHE A 74 12.24 -8.71 -7.61
N ALA A 75 11.13 -8.73 -8.35
CA ALA A 75 10.49 -7.54 -8.89
C ALA A 75 9.54 -6.92 -7.85
N TYR A 76 9.51 -5.58 -7.77
CA TYR A 76 8.62 -4.89 -6.84
C TYR A 76 8.25 -3.46 -7.26
N TYR A 77 7.18 -2.95 -6.67
CA TYR A 77 6.83 -1.53 -6.71
C TYR A 77 6.18 -1.10 -5.38
N PHE A 78 6.05 0.22 -5.19
CA PHE A 78 5.60 0.82 -3.95
C PHE A 78 4.29 1.57 -4.12
N GLN A 79 3.37 1.31 -3.20
CA GLN A 79 2.26 2.16 -2.84
C GLN A 79 2.72 3.06 -1.68
N PHE A 80 3.06 4.31 -1.98
CA PHE A 80 3.64 5.24 -1.00
C PHE A 80 2.62 6.32 -0.63
N THR A 81 2.17 6.33 0.62
CA THR A 81 1.19 7.30 1.10
C THR A 81 1.88 8.59 1.57
N ILE A 82 1.53 9.72 0.94
CA ILE A 82 1.85 11.07 1.42
C ILE A 82 0.56 11.87 1.47
N THR A 83 0.20 12.29 2.68
CA THR A 83 -1.04 12.97 3.07
C THR A 83 -0.70 14.29 3.78
N PRO A 84 -1.62 15.28 3.82
CA PRO A 84 -1.33 16.62 4.34
C PRO A 84 -1.38 16.68 5.88
N TYR A 85 -1.71 15.58 6.55
CA TYR A 85 -2.18 15.61 7.93
C TYR A 85 -1.09 15.88 8.96
N ASP A 86 -1.52 16.44 10.08
CA ASP A 86 -0.70 16.67 11.27
C ASP A 86 -0.70 15.48 12.22
N ALA A 87 -0.03 15.62 13.36
CA ALA A 87 0.08 14.58 14.38
C ALA A 87 -1.26 14.23 15.08
N LYS A 88 -2.33 15.02 14.90
CA LYS A 88 -3.65 14.66 15.45
C LYS A 88 -4.24 13.48 14.68
N LEU A 89 -4.09 13.48 13.36
CA LEU A 89 -4.53 12.36 12.52
C LEU A 89 -3.42 11.33 12.27
N GLU A 90 -2.15 11.72 12.31
CA GLU A 90 -0.99 10.89 11.97
C GLU A 90 0.12 10.97 13.03
N ARG A 91 -0.17 10.43 14.22
CA ARG A 91 0.61 10.66 15.44
C ARG A 91 2.12 10.38 15.36
N HIS A 92 2.51 9.25 14.77
CA HIS A 92 3.91 8.81 14.72
C HIS A 92 4.45 8.69 13.30
N VAL A 93 3.75 9.30 12.32
CA VAL A 93 4.28 9.39 10.97
C VAL A 93 5.39 10.44 10.97
N PRO A 94 6.53 10.21 10.28
CA PRO A 94 7.59 11.20 10.18
C PRO A 94 7.09 12.56 9.68
N VAL A 95 7.85 13.61 9.96
CA VAL A 95 7.51 14.96 9.48
C VAL A 95 7.56 15.02 7.95
N LYS A 96 6.73 15.87 7.34
CA LYS A 96 6.46 15.81 5.89
C LYS A 96 7.69 15.96 5.01
N HIS A 97 8.67 16.76 5.41
CA HIS A 97 9.91 16.92 4.65
C HIS A 97 10.69 15.60 4.55
N GLU A 98 10.78 14.82 5.63
CA GLU A 98 11.45 13.50 5.64
C GLU A 98 10.70 12.49 4.77
N ILE A 99 9.36 12.50 4.81
CA ILE A 99 8.54 11.62 3.97
C ILE A 99 8.79 11.92 2.49
N ILE A 100 8.72 13.21 2.10
CA ILE A 100 8.92 13.65 0.73
C ILE A 100 10.33 13.30 0.26
N GLU A 101 11.34 13.50 1.10
CA GLU A 101 12.72 13.13 0.77
C GLU A 101 12.87 11.62 0.60
N GLY A 102 12.30 10.82 1.49
CA GLY A 102 12.28 9.37 1.37
C GLY A 102 11.58 8.87 0.10
N PHE A 103 10.51 9.55 -0.32
CA PHE A 103 9.82 9.25 -1.58
C PHE A 103 10.70 9.55 -2.80
N LYS A 104 11.34 10.73 -2.84
CA LYS A 104 12.22 11.14 -3.93
C LYS A 104 13.39 10.18 -4.08
N ARG A 105 14.09 9.90 -2.98
CA ARG A 105 15.20 8.95 -2.95
C ARG A 105 14.79 7.54 -3.40
N LEU A 106 13.61 7.07 -2.97
CA LEU A 106 13.08 5.79 -3.44
C LEU A 106 12.89 5.83 -4.96
N SER A 107 12.23 6.86 -5.47
CA SER A 107 11.98 7.03 -6.91
C SER A 107 13.27 7.11 -7.73
N ASP A 108 14.27 7.87 -7.27
CA ASP A 108 15.59 7.94 -7.91
C ASP A 108 16.29 6.58 -7.93
N THR A 109 16.05 5.74 -6.93
CA THR A 109 16.67 4.41 -6.81
C THR A 109 16.00 3.38 -7.74
N ILE A 110 14.66 3.40 -7.85
CA ILE A 110 13.92 2.29 -8.48
C ILE A 110 13.14 2.69 -9.73
N GLY A 111 13.10 3.98 -10.07
CA GLY A 111 12.29 4.52 -11.15
C GLY A 111 10.92 5.00 -10.68
N LYS A 112 10.52 6.17 -11.18
CA LYS A 112 9.24 6.83 -10.87
C LYS A 112 8.01 6.01 -11.26
N GLU A 113 8.14 5.14 -12.26
CA GLU A 113 7.08 4.24 -12.70
C GLU A 113 6.73 3.18 -11.65
N ARG A 114 7.67 2.90 -10.72
CA ARG A 114 7.52 1.92 -9.62
C ARG A 114 7.12 2.55 -8.29
N VAL A 115 6.91 3.86 -8.23
CA VAL A 115 6.46 4.56 -7.02
C VAL A 115 5.12 5.20 -7.28
N VAL A 116 4.05 4.60 -6.75
CA VAL A 116 2.69 5.13 -6.81
C VAL A 116 2.45 6.01 -5.60
N TRP A 117 2.25 7.31 -5.82
CA TRP A 117 1.85 8.20 -4.75
C TRP A 117 0.39 7.97 -4.39
N ARG A 118 0.11 7.84 -3.09
CA ARG A 118 -1.24 7.77 -2.55
C ARG A 118 -1.53 9.00 -1.70
N TYR A 119 -2.39 9.88 -2.19
CA TYR A 119 -3.04 10.91 -1.38
C TYR A 119 -4.32 10.30 -0.80
N ASP A 120 -4.15 9.41 0.17
CA ASP A 120 -5.22 8.49 0.56
C ASP A 120 -5.12 8.08 2.04
N PRO A 121 -6.23 8.19 2.80
CA PRO A 121 -7.52 8.74 2.37
C PRO A 121 -7.54 10.28 2.39
N VAL A 122 -8.52 10.89 1.71
CA VAL A 122 -8.94 12.29 1.86
C VAL A 122 -9.91 12.40 3.04
N ILE A 123 -9.60 13.27 4.00
CA ILE A 123 -10.34 13.48 5.25
C ILE A 123 -10.54 14.99 5.42
N VAL A 124 -11.76 15.46 5.19
CA VAL A 124 -12.08 16.87 5.46
C VAL A 124 -12.41 17.03 6.93
N THR A 125 -11.76 18.01 7.55
CA THR A 125 -11.98 18.42 8.94
C THR A 125 -11.89 19.95 9.03
N GLY A 126 -12.11 20.54 10.21
CA GLY A 126 -11.89 21.98 10.41
C GLY A 126 -10.51 22.48 9.92
N PRO A 127 -9.39 21.86 10.35
CA PRO A 127 -8.05 22.22 9.86
C PRO A 127 -7.77 21.83 8.39
N PHE A 128 -8.45 20.81 7.88
CA PHE A 128 -8.25 20.30 6.52
C PHE A 128 -9.53 20.49 5.70
N SER A 129 -9.87 21.75 5.40
CA SER A 129 -11.01 22.08 4.53
C SER A 129 -10.78 21.63 3.09
N VAL A 130 -11.82 21.66 2.26
CA VAL A 130 -11.72 21.41 0.80
C VAL A 130 -10.64 22.29 0.17
N ASN A 131 -10.65 23.60 0.42
CA ASN A 131 -9.63 24.52 -0.09
C ASN A 131 -8.24 24.15 0.40
N LYS A 132 -8.12 23.75 1.68
CA LYS A 132 -6.82 23.34 2.22
C LYS A 132 -6.29 22.08 1.54
N HIS A 133 -7.16 21.13 1.21
CA HIS A 133 -6.81 19.95 0.43
C HIS A 133 -6.28 20.33 -0.95
N LEU A 134 -6.93 21.26 -1.65
CA LEU A 134 -6.47 21.73 -2.97
C LEU A 134 -5.09 22.40 -2.90
N GLU A 135 -4.87 23.27 -1.91
CA GLU A 135 -3.56 23.89 -1.66
C GLU A 135 -2.47 22.84 -1.41
N CYS A 136 -2.69 21.94 -0.45
CA CYS A 136 -1.72 20.92 -0.09
C CYS A 136 -1.45 19.96 -1.24
N PHE A 137 -2.48 19.56 -1.98
CA PHE A 137 -2.34 18.70 -3.14
C PHE A 137 -1.52 19.36 -4.25
N SER A 138 -1.73 20.66 -4.50
CA SER A 138 -0.92 21.45 -5.45
C SER A 138 0.56 21.49 -5.06
N VAL A 139 0.86 21.81 -3.80
CA VAL A 139 2.25 21.83 -3.29
C VAL A 139 2.92 20.45 -3.42
N LEU A 140 2.20 19.38 -3.06
CA LEU A 140 2.74 18.02 -3.19
C LEU A 140 2.93 17.62 -4.66
N CYS A 141 1.99 17.93 -5.55
CA CYS A 141 2.14 17.68 -6.99
C CYS A 141 3.40 18.35 -7.55
N GLN A 142 3.62 19.62 -7.23
CA GLN A 142 4.81 20.37 -7.67
C GLN A 142 6.11 19.70 -7.19
N SER A 143 6.12 19.19 -5.95
CA SER A 143 7.29 18.53 -5.37
C SER A 143 7.54 17.13 -5.95
N LEU A 144 6.48 16.40 -6.31
CA LEU A 144 6.53 14.97 -6.64
C LEU A 144 6.44 14.66 -8.14
N ARG A 145 6.05 15.61 -9.00
CA ARG A 145 5.78 15.38 -10.44
C ARG A 145 6.90 14.73 -11.25
N ASN A 146 8.15 14.86 -10.81
CA ASN A 146 9.30 14.22 -11.47
C ASN A 146 9.64 12.84 -10.90
N TYR A 147 9.04 12.46 -9.77
CA TYR A 147 9.35 11.28 -8.98
C TYR A 147 8.21 10.25 -8.96
N THR A 148 7.09 10.54 -9.64
CA THR A 148 6.02 9.57 -9.87
C THR A 148 5.29 9.91 -11.16
N GLU A 149 4.63 8.92 -11.74
CA GLU A 149 3.75 9.11 -12.89
C GLU A 149 2.29 9.29 -12.49
N ARG A 150 1.91 8.87 -11.27
CA ARG A 150 0.52 8.71 -10.90
C ARG A 150 0.25 8.97 -9.42
N CYS A 151 -0.91 9.56 -9.17
CA CYS A 151 -1.47 9.74 -7.84
C CYS A 151 -2.79 8.98 -7.71
N VAL A 152 -2.92 8.21 -6.64
CA VAL A 152 -4.17 7.54 -6.26
C VAL A 152 -4.77 8.25 -5.05
N PHE A 153 -6.08 8.50 -5.07
CA PHE A 153 -6.82 8.97 -3.91
C PHE A 153 -8.11 8.15 -3.68
N SER A 154 -8.65 8.27 -2.47
CA SER A 154 -9.99 7.83 -2.08
C SER A 154 -10.48 8.78 -0.99
N TYR A 155 -11.77 8.73 -0.67
CA TYR A 155 -12.30 9.34 0.53
C TYR A 155 -12.17 8.38 1.71
N VAL A 156 -12.13 8.94 2.92
CA VAL A 156 -12.19 8.11 4.13
C VAL A 156 -13.57 7.49 4.24
N ASP A 157 -13.59 6.18 4.46
CA ASP A 157 -14.81 5.49 4.81
C ASP A 157 -15.04 5.56 6.32
N VAL A 158 -16.23 6.00 6.74
CA VAL A 158 -16.64 6.05 8.16
C VAL A 158 -17.56 4.88 8.46
N TYR A 159 -16.99 3.73 8.79
CA TYR A 159 -17.77 2.56 9.19
C TYR A 159 -17.03 1.60 10.12
N GLY A 160 -17.81 0.74 10.78
CA GLY A 160 -17.31 -0.42 11.51
C GLY A 160 -16.66 -0.08 12.85
N LYS A 161 -15.69 -0.92 13.26
CA LYS A 161 -15.09 -0.89 14.61
C LYS A 161 -14.30 0.38 14.93
N GLN A 162 -13.99 1.22 13.93
CA GLN A 162 -13.21 2.45 14.11
C GLN A 162 -14.07 3.71 14.26
N LYS A 163 -15.40 3.58 14.19
CA LYS A 163 -16.31 4.73 14.13
C LYS A 163 -16.15 5.70 15.31
N SER A 164 -16.11 5.20 16.55
CA SER A 164 -15.97 6.06 17.75
C SER A 164 -14.65 6.84 17.76
N ARG A 165 -13.56 6.22 17.31
CA ARG A 165 -12.24 6.85 17.20
C ARG A 165 -12.19 7.88 16.08
N GLN A 166 -12.82 7.56 14.94
CA GLN A 166 -12.96 8.48 13.81
C GLN A 166 -13.78 9.71 14.23
N GLU A 167 -14.93 9.52 14.88
CA GLU A 167 -15.76 10.60 15.42
C GLU A 167 -15.01 11.44 16.46
N GLY A 168 -14.27 10.81 17.38
CA GLY A 168 -13.41 11.51 18.33
C GLY A 168 -12.27 12.31 17.68
N ALA A 169 -11.91 11.96 16.44
CA ALA A 169 -10.96 12.69 15.60
C ALA A 169 -11.64 13.66 14.61
N ALA A 170 -12.95 13.90 14.77
CA ALA A 170 -13.77 14.72 13.87
C ALA A 170 -13.77 14.26 12.40
N ILE A 171 -13.62 12.95 12.17
CA ILE A 171 -13.70 12.33 10.86
C ILE A 171 -15.15 11.95 10.61
N VAL A 172 -15.75 12.59 9.60
CA VAL A 172 -17.13 12.34 9.17
C VAL A 172 -17.17 11.94 7.70
N GLU A 173 -18.26 11.29 7.31
CA GLU A 173 -18.50 10.95 5.91
C GLU A 173 -18.66 12.24 5.10
N LEU A 174 -18.10 12.24 3.89
CA LEU A 174 -17.96 13.46 3.11
C LEU A 174 -19.19 13.70 2.22
N GLU A 175 -19.74 14.90 2.28
CA GLU A 175 -20.85 15.32 1.41
C GLU A 175 -20.47 15.23 -0.08
N ASP A 176 -21.43 14.87 -0.93
CA ASP A 176 -21.20 14.67 -2.36
C ASP A 176 -20.67 15.92 -3.06
N GLU A 177 -21.14 17.12 -2.69
CA GLU A 177 -20.65 18.37 -3.29
C GLU A 177 -19.16 18.59 -2.98
N ALA A 178 -18.73 18.30 -1.75
CA ALA A 178 -17.32 18.37 -1.36
C ALA A 178 -16.47 17.31 -2.09
N ARG A 179 -16.98 16.07 -2.21
CA ARG A 179 -16.35 15.00 -2.99
C ARG A 179 -16.17 15.41 -4.46
N GLN A 180 -17.17 16.02 -5.08
CA GLN A 180 -17.09 16.47 -6.47
C GLN A 180 -16.10 17.64 -6.64
N THR A 181 -16.11 18.59 -5.70
CA THR A 181 -15.21 19.75 -5.71
C THR A 181 -13.75 19.32 -5.57
N ILE A 182 -13.45 18.41 -4.65
CA ILE A 182 -12.10 17.86 -4.47
C ILE A 182 -11.67 17.09 -5.72
N ALA A 183 -12.52 16.19 -6.24
CA ALA A 183 -12.19 15.40 -7.42
C ALA A 183 -11.85 16.27 -8.63
N ARG A 184 -12.68 17.30 -8.90
CA ARG A 184 -12.43 18.27 -9.98
C ARG A 184 -11.14 19.04 -9.76
N GLY A 185 -10.94 19.62 -8.58
CA GLY A 185 -9.74 20.40 -8.30
C GLY A 185 -8.46 19.57 -8.35
N PHE A 186 -8.50 18.33 -7.85
CA PHE A 186 -7.37 17.40 -7.97
C PHE A 186 -7.09 17.05 -9.43
N ALA A 187 -8.12 16.84 -10.26
CA ALA A 187 -7.92 16.55 -11.67
C ALA A 187 -7.23 17.70 -12.41
N ASP A 188 -7.65 18.94 -12.16
CA ASP A 188 -7.04 20.13 -12.74
C ASP A 188 -5.57 20.29 -12.33
N ILE A 189 -5.29 20.18 -11.02
CA ILE A 189 -3.93 20.27 -10.47
C ILE A 189 -3.02 19.16 -10.99
N ALA A 190 -3.52 17.91 -11.05
CA ALA A 190 -2.76 16.77 -11.52
C ALA A 190 -2.41 16.93 -13.01
N ARG A 191 -3.35 17.42 -13.83
CA ARG A 191 -3.14 17.72 -15.26
C ARG A 191 -2.05 18.77 -15.46
N GLU A 192 -2.08 19.86 -14.70
CA GLU A 192 -1.03 20.91 -14.75
C GLU A 192 0.36 20.37 -14.40
N ASN A 193 0.42 19.36 -13.54
CA ASN A 193 1.65 18.70 -13.12
C ASN A 193 1.99 17.43 -13.90
N ARG A 194 1.23 17.11 -14.96
CA ARG A 194 1.42 15.91 -15.81
C ARG A 194 1.39 14.59 -15.04
N LEU A 195 0.57 14.53 -13.99
CA LEU A 195 0.34 13.32 -13.20
C LEU A 195 -0.96 12.63 -13.64
N ILE A 196 -0.92 11.30 -13.71
CA ILE A 196 -2.11 10.49 -13.93
C ILE A 196 -2.88 10.40 -12.61
N LEU A 197 -4.03 11.05 -12.53
CA LEU A 197 -4.90 10.94 -11.36
C LEU A 197 -5.79 9.70 -11.45
N GLN A 198 -5.85 8.97 -10.35
CA GLN A 198 -6.65 7.75 -10.25
C GLN A 198 -7.42 7.69 -8.94
N VAL A 199 -8.55 6.98 -8.95
CA VAL A 199 -9.40 6.84 -7.78
C VAL A 199 -9.74 5.38 -7.45
N CYS A 200 -9.69 5.02 -6.16
CA CYS A 200 -9.94 3.66 -5.70
C CYS A 200 -11.42 3.44 -5.33
N VAL A 201 -12.23 2.96 -6.27
CA VAL A 201 -13.65 2.58 -6.01
C VAL A 201 -14.41 3.72 -5.32
N GLU A 202 -14.58 4.82 -6.04
CA GLU A 202 -15.40 5.95 -5.59
C GLU A 202 -16.51 6.19 -6.60
N ASP A 203 -17.68 6.55 -6.08
CA ASP A 203 -18.78 7.05 -6.90
C ASP A 203 -18.50 8.52 -7.25
N LEU A 204 -17.99 8.73 -8.47
CA LEU A 204 -17.56 10.00 -9.03
C LEU A 204 -17.78 9.95 -10.55
N ASP A 205 -18.07 11.10 -11.16
CA ASP A 205 -18.08 11.26 -12.61
C ASP A 205 -16.64 11.29 -13.16
N ARG A 206 -16.05 10.11 -13.22
CA ARG A 206 -14.67 9.87 -13.66
C ARG A 206 -14.43 10.34 -15.10
N GLN A 207 -15.43 10.20 -15.97
CA GLN A 207 -15.30 10.57 -17.37
C GLN A 207 -15.22 12.09 -17.52
N ARG A 208 -16.09 12.83 -16.81
CA ARG A 208 -16.09 14.29 -16.83
C ARG A 208 -14.77 14.90 -16.38
N TYR A 209 -14.11 14.32 -15.39
CA TYR A 209 -12.85 14.85 -14.84
C TYR A 209 -11.59 14.15 -15.36
N ASN A 210 -11.72 13.21 -16.31
CA ASN A 210 -10.62 12.41 -16.82
C ASN A 210 -9.82 11.70 -15.69
N ILE A 211 -10.53 11.15 -14.71
CA ILE A 211 -9.95 10.40 -13.59
C ILE A 211 -10.09 8.91 -13.88
N SER A 212 -8.97 8.21 -14.01
CA SER A 212 -9.01 6.76 -14.22
C SER A 212 -9.33 6.02 -12.91
N GLY A 213 -9.86 4.80 -12.98
CA GLY A 213 -9.87 3.97 -11.78
C GLY A 213 -8.43 3.63 -11.35
N ALA A 214 -8.22 3.31 -10.08
CA ALA A 214 -6.97 2.76 -9.54
C ALA A 214 -7.07 1.25 -9.28
N ALA A 215 -5.92 0.58 -9.22
CA ALA A 215 -5.77 -0.75 -8.64
C ALA A 215 -4.51 -0.73 -7.75
N CYS A 216 -4.61 -1.13 -6.48
CA CYS A 216 -3.45 -1.20 -5.61
C CYS A 216 -2.48 -2.31 -6.05
N ILE A 217 -3.03 -3.42 -6.57
CA ILE A 217 -2.30 -4.48 -7.27
C ILE A 217 -2.63 -4.36 -8.76
N ASP A 218 -1.77 -3.68 -9.51
CA ASP A 218 -2.08 -3.26 -10.88
C ASP A 218 -1.35 -4.13 -11.90
N GLN A 219 -2.09 -4.67 -12.88
CA GLN A 219 -1.52 -5.51 -13.92
C GLN A 219 -0.50 -4.75 -14.77
N GLY A 220 -0.83 -3.53 -15.20
CA GLY A 220 0.03 -2.73 -16.07
C GLY A 220 1.35 -2.37 -15.40
N ILE A 221 1.30 -1.94 -14.14
CA ILE A 221 2.53 -1.66 -13.37
C ILE A 221 3.38 -2.92 -13.23
N ILE A 222 2.78 -4.07 -12.87
CA ILE A 222 3.55 -5.29 -12.70
C ILE A 222 4.16 -5.76 -14.02
N GLU A 223 3.43 -5.70 -15.14
CA GLU A 223 3.96 -6.05 -16.46
C GLU A 223 5.12 -5.13 -16.86
N THR A 224 5.05 -3.82 -16.55
CA THR A 224 6.14 -2.86 -16.76
C THR A 224 7.36 -3.20 -15.91
N VAL A 225 7.17 -3.46 -14.61
CA VAL A 225 8.26 -3.73 -13.67
C VAL A 225 8.94 -5.06 -13.96
N THR A 226 8.18 -6.07 -14.38
CA THR A 226 8.66 -7.44 -14.57
C THR A 226 9.08 -7.76 -16.00
N GLY A 227 8.62 -6.98 -16.99
CA GLY A 227 8.90 -7.18 -18.41
C GLY A 227 8.17 -8.37 -19.05
N TYR A 228 7.24 -9.02 -18.36
CA TYR A 228 6.45 -10.13 -18.92
C TYR A 228 4.94 -9.92 -18.72
N LYS A 229 4.15 -10.51 -19.63
CA LYS A 229 2.68 -10.50 -19.54
C LYS A 229 2.17 -11.42 -18.44
N LEU A 230 1.14 -10.95 -17.74
CA LEU A 230 0.47 -11.71 -16.70
C LEU A 230 -0.81 -12.36 -17.24
N LYS A 231 -1.15 -13.54 -16.70
CA LYS A 231 -2.50 -14.12 -16.76
C LYS A 231 -3.13 -14.14 -15.37
N PRO A 232 -3.44 -12.97 -14.77
CA PRO A 232 -3.83 -12.91 -13.37
C PRO A 232 -5.33 -13.18 -13.20
N LYS A 233 -5.73 -13.44 -11.95
CA LYS A 233 -7.13 -13.42 -11.54
C LYS A 233 -7.42 -12.11 -10.81
N ARG A 234 -8.62 -11.57 -11.01
CA ARG A 234 -9.15 -10.50 -10.16
C ARG A 234 -9.34 -11.05 -8.74
N ASP A 235 -9.11 -10.21 -7.75
CA ASP A 235 -9.39 -10.57 -6.36
C ASP A 235 -10.89 -10.45 -6.04
N ASN A 236 -11.57 -11.59 -5.96
CA ASN A 236 -13.00 -11.66 -5.66
C ASN A 236 -13.34 -11.40 -4.19
N ASN A 237 -12.34 -11.25 -3.31
CA ASN A 237 -12.56 -10.93 -1.89
C ASN A 237 -12.54 -9.42 -1.61
N GLN A 238 -12.41 -8.59 -2.65
CA GLN A 238 -12.39 -7.14 -2.53
C GLN A 238 -13.80 -6.55 -2.73
N ARG A 239 -13.99 -5.31 -2.27
CA ARG A 239 -15.24 -4.57 -2.44
C ARG A 239 -15.66 -4.47 -3.91
N SER A 240 -16.98 -4.39 -4.14
CA SER A 240 -17.55 -4.22 -5.49
C SER A 240 -16.86 -3.07 -6.23
N GLY A 241 -16.59 -3.26 -7.52
CA GLY A 241 -15.84 -2.29 -8.33
C GLY A 241 -14.31 -2.28 -8.13
N CYS A 242 -13.75 -2.98 -7.12
CA CYS A 242 -12.29 -3.05 -6.94
C CYS A 242 -11.60 -3.78 -8.09
N ARG A 243 -10.52 -3.19 -8.60
CA ARG A 243 -9.79 -3.68 -9.79
C ARG A 243 -8.46 -4.37 -9.47
N CYS A 244 -8.17 -4.59 -8.19
CA CYS A 244 -6.94 -5.26 -7.78
C CYS A 244 -6.89 -6.72 -8.26
N LEU A 245 -5.70 -7.16 -8.67
CA LEU A 245 -5.41 -8.57 -8.86
C LEU A 245 -5.33 -9.32 -7.52
N GLU A 246 -5.55 -10.62 -7.57
CA GLU A 246 -5.34 -11.53 -6.44
C GLU A 246 -3.89 -11.45 -5.95
N SER A 247 -3.73 -11.28 -4.63
CA SER A 247 -2.42 -11.21 -3.97
C SER A 247 -2.51 -11.84 -2.58
N VAL A 248 -1.35 -12.12 -1.99
CA VAL A 248 -1.27 -12.65 -0.62
C VAL A 248 -0.65 -11.62 0.29
N ASP A 249 -1.46 -11.13 1.22
CA ASP A 249 -0.99 -10.22 2.26
C ASP A 249 -0.22 -10.97 3.33
N ILE A 250 1.00 -10.50 3.62
CA ILE A 250 1.90 -11.12 4.60
C ILE A 250 2.03 -10.31 5.90
N GLY A 251 1.22 -9.25 6.07
CA GLY A 251 1.21 -8.47 7.29
C GLY A 251 0.15 -8.91 8.28
N ALA A 252 0.19 -8.26 9.44
CA ALA A 252 -0.69 -8.56 10.56
C ALA A 252 -1.40 -7.29 11.04
N TYR A 253 -2.66 -7.43 11.45
CA TYR A 253 -3.41 -6.38 12.13
C TYR A 253 -2.74 -5.99 13.46
N ASN A 254 -3.00 -4.78 13.93
CA ASN A 254 -2.52 -4.27 15.22
C ASN A 254 -0.97 -4.26 15.35
N SER A 255 -0.26 -4.16 14.22
CA SER A 255 1.22 -4.18 14.17
C SER A 255 1.84 -2.91 13.55
N CYS A 256 1.05 -2.00 12.98
CA CYS A 256 1.60 -0.74 12.46
C CYS A 256 1.81 0.27 13.59
N ARG A 257 2.96 0.97 13.60
CA ARG A 257 3.32 1.93 14.68
C ARG A 257 2.95 3.39 14.38
N HIS A 258 2.48 3.71 13.17
CA HIS A 258 2.15 5.09 12.75
C HIS A 258 1.03 5.76 13.54
N GLY A 259 0.09 4.98 14.11
CA GLY A 259 -0.96 5.51 14.98
C GLY A 259 -2.03 6.37 14.28
N CYS A 260 -2.24 6.21 12.97
CA CYS A 260 -3.19 7.02 12.20
C CYS A 260 -4.63 6.83 12.71
N SER A 261 -5.36 7.92 12.96
CA SER A 261 -6.73 7.89 13.53
C SER A 261 -7.77 7.21 12.63
N TYR A 262 -7.53 7.26 11.32
CA TYR A 262 -8.37 6.65 10.28
C TYR A 262 -7.98 5.20 9.92
N CYS A 263 -7.02 4.60 10.64
CA CYS A 263 -6.49 3.29 10.29
C CYS A 263 -7.53 2.19 10.56
N TYR A 264 -7.91 1.43 9.53
CA TYR A 264 -8.76 0.24 9.69
C TYR A 264 -8.01 -0.98 10.24
N ALA A 265 -6.67 -0.97 10.18
CA ALA A 265 -5.85 -2.13 10.49
C ALA A 265 -5.30 -2.16 11.92
N VAL A 266 -5.49 -1.06 12.67
CA VAL A 266 -5.00 -0.90 14.04
C VAL A 266 -6.12 -0.31 14.90
N ASP A 267 -6.58 -1.10 15.88
CA ASP A 267 -7.58 -0.71 16.87
C ASP A 267 -7.03 0.28 17.90
N ASP A 268 -7.92 0.93 18.65
CA ASP A 268 -7.55 1.93 19.65
C ASP A 268 -6.74 1.31 20.81
N GLY A 269 -5.66 1.99 21.20
CA GLY A 269 -4.73 1.51 22.22
C GLY A 269 -3.48 0.82 21.67
N ALA A 270 -2.72 1.56 20.85
CA ALA A 270 -1.32 1.34 20.50
C ALA A 270 -1.00 0.05 19.73
N CYS A 271 0.18 0.05 19.13
CA CYS A 271 0.80 -1.08 18.44
C CYS A 271 1.20 -2.21 19.41
N LYS A 272 0.28 -2.64 20.29
CA LYS A 272 0.52 -3.60 21.38
C LYS A 272 1.19 -4.86 20.87
N ASN A 273 0.83 -5.31 19.67
CA ASN A 273 1.39 -6.55 19.16
C ASN A 273 2.81 -6.41 18.61
N SER A 274 3.30 -5.19 18.32
CA SER A 274 4.67 -5.02 17.82
C SER A 274 5.74 -5.52 18.79
N VAL A 275 5.44 -5.58 20.09
CA VAL A 275 6.35 -6.14 21.10
C VAL A 275 6.56 -7.65 20.93
N TYR A 276 5.63 -8.34 20.25
CA TYR A 276 5.76 -9.76 19.93
C TYR A 276 6.50 -10.00 18.61
N HIS A 277 6.97 -8.94 17.95
CA HIS A 277 7.79 -9.09 16.75
C HIS A 277 9.16 -9.66 17.11
N GLN A 278 9.60 -10.64 16.32
CA GLN A 278 10.97 -11.16 16.40
C GLN A 278 11.53 -11.24 14.98
N THR A 279 12.68 -10.60 14.77
CA THR A 279 13.29 -10.41 13.44
C THR A 279 13.58 -11.73 12.69
N HIS A 280 13.80 -12.82 13.41
CA HIS A 280 14.08 -14.15 12.85
C HIS A 280 12.88 -15.10 12.87
N SER A 281 11.72 -14.69 13.40
CA SER A 281 10.52 -15.52 13.41
C SER A 281 9.96 -15.69 12.00
N PRO A 282 9.46 -16.88 11.62
CA PRO A 282 8.71 -17.08 10.38
C PRO A 282 7.38 -16.34 10.37
N LEU A 283 6.86 -15.93 11.52
CA LEU A 283 5.71 -15.07 11.66
C LEU A 283 6.15 -13.61 11.79
N LEU A 284 5.33 -12.67 11.29
CA LEU A 284 5.56 -11.26 11.59
C LEU A 284 5.41 -10.99 13.10
N LEU A 285 4.42 -11.61 13.75
CA LEU A 285 4.14 -11.45 15.17
C LEU A 285 4.00 -12.81 15.86
N GLY A 286 4.64 -12.96 17.02
CA GLY A 286 4.56 -14.14 17.85
C GLY A 286 5.37 -15.34 17.32
N GLN A 287 5.06 -16.51 17.86
CA GLN A 287 5.71 -17.78 17.56
C GLN A 287 4.68 -18.85 17.21
N VAL A 288 5.10 -19.92 16.56
CA VAL A 288 4.24 -21.10 16.30
C VAL A 288 4.05 -21.87 17.62
N GLU A 289 2.82 -22.23 17.92
CA GLU A 289 2.43 -22.94 19.15
C GLU A 289 2.02 -24.39 18.85
N ALA A 290 2.06 -25.27 19.87
CA ALA A 290 1.80 -26.71 19.73
C ALA A 290 0.40 -27.08 19.19
N GLY A 291 -0.56 -26.14 19.15
CA GLY A 291 -1.90 -26.33 18.58
C GLY A 291 -2.10 -25.74 17.18
N ASP A 292 -1.06 -25.11 16.60
CA ASP A 292 -1.19 -24.46 15.30
C ASP A 292 -1.14 -25.46 14.16
N ARG A 293 -2.02 -25.25 13.17
CA ARG A 293 -2.08 -26.00 11.93
C ARG A 293 -1.45 -25.19 10.82
N ILE A 294 -0.25 -25.60 10.41
CA ILE A 294 0.46 -24.99 9.28
C ILE A 294 -0.03 -25.65 7.99
N ILE A 295 -0.58 -24.83 7.09
CA ILE A 295 -1.17 -25.26 5.84
C ILE A 295 -0.39 -24.62 4.68
N PRO A 296 0.22 -25.43 3.79
CA PRO A 296 0.82 -24.92 2.56
C PRO A 296 -0.22 -24.17 1.73
N ARG A 297 0.05 -22.90 1.41
CA ARG A 297 -0.81 -22.15 0.51
C ARG A 297 -0.58 -22.63 -0.91
N LYS A 298 -1.66 -22.93 -1.64
CA LYS A 298 -1.57 -23.23 -3.08
C LYS A 298 -1.11 -21.98 -3.83
N MET A 299 0.07 -22.06 -4.46
CA MET A 299 0.68 -20.97 -5.20
C MET A 299 0.55 -21.20 -6.71
N THR A 300 0.15 -20.17 -7.46
CA THR A 300 0.11 -20.20 -8.92
C THR A 300 1.19 -19.29 -9.49
N VAL A 301 2.01 -19.81 -10.40
CA VAL A 301 2.98 -19.02 -11.18
C VAL A 301 2.19 -18.19 -12.21
N LEU A 302 2.40 -16.87 -12.23
CA LEU A 302 1.61 -15.93 -13.04
C LEU A 302 2.23 -15.61 -14.40
N ARG A 303 3.50 -15.99 -14.60
CA ARG A 303 4.26 -15.69 -15.82
C ARG A 303 3.71 -16.46 -17.00
N ASP A 304 3.34 -15.76 -18.06
CA ASP A 304 2.96 -16.38 -19.32
C ASP A 304 4.22 -16.87 -20.06
N LYS A 305 4.49 -18.19 -20.00
CA LYS A 305 5.68 -18.79 -20.62
C LYS A 305 5.63 -18.78 -22.15
N GLN A 306 4.47 -18.53 -22.77
CA GLN A 306 4.32 -18.54 -24.23
C GLN A 306 4.83 -17.26 -24.91
N ALA A 307 4.95 -16.14 -24.20
CA ALA A 307 5.42 -14.87 -24.77
C ALA A 307 6.96 -14.81 -24.98
N ALA A 308 7.71 -15.75 -24.41
CA ALA A 308 9.17 -15.80 -24.55
C ALA A 308 9.64 -16.42 -25.88
N LEU A 309 8.74 -17.05 -26.65
CA LEU A 309 9.06 -17.74 -27.91
C LEU A 309 9.04 -16.85 -29.16
N PHE A 310 8.60 -15.60 -29.05
CA PHE A 310 8.43 -14.70 -30.20
C PHE A 310 9.31 -13.43 -30.14
N LYS A 311 10.40 -13.47 -29.37
CA LYS A 311 11.49 -12.50 -29.46
C LYS A 311 12.74 -13.21 -29.96
N LEU A 312 12.78 -13.48 -31.26
CA LEU A 312 13.98 -13.79 -32.04
C LEU A 312 14.00 -12.82 -33.23
#